data_AF-A0AAP0SCP6-F1
#
_entry.id   AF-A0AAP0SCP6-F1
#
_cell.length_a   1.000
_cell.length_b   1.000
_cell.length_c   1.000
_cell.angle_alpha   90.00
_cell.angle_beta   90.00
_cell.angle_gamma   90.00
#
_symmetry.space_group_name_H-M   'P 1'
#
loop_
_entity.id
_entity.type
_entity.pdbx_description
1 polymer ?
#
loop_
_entity_poly.entity_id
_entity_poly.type
_entity_poly.pdbx_seq_one_letter_code
_entity_poly.pdbx_strand_id
1 'polypeptide(L)' 'MTLQGGIGVNYGLLGDNLPTPDKVTALLRSRNIRKVRIFEPNPEVLKAFKGSDLEVVLGVHNLDLQQAFN' A
#
# COMPACT_ATOMS: atom_id res chain seq x y z
N MET A 1 16.07 21.89 9.83
CA MET A 1 16.11 20.41 9.86
C MET A 1 14.69 19.91 10.05
N THR A 2 13.96 19.62 8.99
CA THR A 2 12.67 18.92 9.09
C THR A 2 12.96 17.43 9.02
N LEU A 3 12.59 16.68 10.06
CA LEU A 3 12.55 15.23 10.00
C LEU A 3 11.60 14.85 8.87
N GLN A 4 12.12 14.45 7.70
CA GLN A 4 11.34 13.99 6.54
C GLN A 4 10.75 12.57 6.77
N GLY A 5 10.39 12.25 8.01
CA GLY A 5 9.88 10.96 8.44
C GLY A 5 8.38 10.99 8.63
N GLY A 6 7.61 11.05 7.54
CA GLY A 6 6.16 10.81 7.61
C GLY A 6 5.85 9.39 8.10
N ILE A 7 4.86 9.25 8.98
CA ILE A 7 4.36 7.94 9.44
C ILE A 7 3.68 7.24 8.26
N GLY A 8 4.03 5.97 8.05
CA GLY A 8 3.38 5.08 7.09
C GLY A 8 2.60 3.97 7.77
N VAL A 9 1.73 3.32 7.00
CA VAL A 9 0.91 2.20 7.49
C VAL A 9 1.00 0.99 6.57
N ASN A 10 0.75 -0.19 7.13
CA ASN A 10 0.58 -1.41 6.37
C ASN A 10 -0.90 -1.56 5.97
N TYR A 11 -1.17 -1.75 4.68
CA TYR A 11 -2.49 -2.11 4.17
C TYR A 11 -2.52 -3.62 3.89
N GLY A 12 -2.85 -4.39 4.93
CA GLY A 12 -3.05 -5.84 4.82
C GLY A 12 -4.41 -6.16 4.21
N LEU A 13 -4.46 -7.15 3.31
CA LEU A 13 -5.67 -7.55 2.58
C LEU A 13 -6.31 -8.84 3.12
N LEU A 14 -5.73 -9.44 4.16
CA LEU A 14 -6.26 -10.64 4.80
C LEU A 14 -7.33 -10.28 5.84
N GLY A 15 -8.53 -9.98 5.36
CA GLY A 15 -9.72 -9.73 6.17
C GLY A 15 -11.00 -9.88 5.34
N ASP A 16 -12.09 -10.26 5.98
CA ASP A 16 -13.37 -10.61 5.33
C ASP A 16 -14.35 -9.43 5.21
N ASN A 17 -14.07 -8.32 5.88
CA ASN A 17 -14.95 -7.14 5.97
C ASN A 17 -14.22 -5.81 5.70
N LEU A 18 -13.10 -5.86 4.97
CA LEU A 18 -12.29 -4.68 4.71
C LEU A 18 -13.00 -3.68 3.77
N PRO A 19 -12.80 -2.37 3.95
CA PRO A 19 -13.28 -1.38 3.01
C PRO A 19 -12.66 -1.56 1.61
N THR A 20 -13.37 -1.10 0.58
CA THR A 20 -12.84 -1.11 -0.79
C THR A 20 -11.56 -0.27 -0.91
N PRO A 21 -10.65 -0.59 -1.86
CA PRO A 21 -9.39 0.15 -2.01
C PRO A 21 -9.58 1.67 -2.16
N ASP A 22 -10.60 2.13 -2.91
CA ASP A 22 -10.91 3.56 -3.04
C ASP A 22 -11.29 4.22 -1.70
N LYS A 23 -12.05 3.52 -0.84
CA LYS A 23 -12.39 4.00 0.51
C LYS A 23 -11.16 4.05 1.39
N VAL A 24 -10.24 3.08 1.27
CA VAL A 24 -8.97 3.10 1.98
C VAL A 24 -8.10 4.26 1.50
N THR A 25 -7.98 4.50 0.20
CA THR A 25 -7.28 5.67 -0.36
C THR A 25 -7.82 6.97 0.21
N ALA A 26 -9.15 7.16 0.21
CA ALA A 26 -9.80 8.33 0.78
C ALA A 26 -9.53 8.46 2.29
N LEU A 27 -9.59 7.36 3.03
CA LEU A 27 -9.28 7.31 4.46
C LEU A 27 -7.84 7.75 4.74
N LEU A 28 -6.85 7.18 4.05
CA LEU A 28 -5.44 7.52 4.23
C LEU A 28 -5.18 9.01 3.98
N ARG A 29 -5.74 9.55 2.88
CA ARG A 29 -5.65 10.98 2.56
C ARG A 29 -6.30 11.85 3.63
N SER A 30 -7.48 11.48 4.13
CA SER A 30 -8.18 12.22 5.20
C SER A 30 -7.40 12.28 6.51
N ARG A 31 -6.48 11.31 6.74
CA ARG A 31 -5.61 11.22 7.92
C ARG A 31 -4.21 11.74 7.66
N ASN A 32 -3.97 12.34 6.50
CA ASN A 32 -2.68 12.85 6.06
C ASN A 32 -1.56 11.79 6.07
N ILE A 33 -1.93 10.53 5.85
CA ILE A 33 -1.00 9.42 5.68
C ILE A 33 -0.66 9.33 4.20
N ARG A 34 0.62 9.48 3.87
CA ARG A 34 1.13 9.49 2.48
C ARG A 34 1.98 8.28 2.12
N LYS A 35 2.32 7.44 3.09
CA LYS A 35 3.15 6.25 2.90
C LYS A 35 2.37 5.00 3.24
N VAL A 36 2.32 4.05 2.32
CA VAL A 36 1.60 2.79 2.50
C VAL A 36 2.42 1.61 2.01
N ARG A 37 2.41 0.51 2.75
CA ARG A 37 2.96 -0.76 2.31
C ARG A 37 1.84 -1.74 1.97
N ILE A 38 1.96 -2.38 0.82
CA ILE A 38 1.20 -3.58 0.43
C ILE A 38 2.16 -4.77 0.33
N PHE A 39 1.70 -5.96 0.70
CA PHE A 39 2.57 -7.13 0.86
C PHE A 39 2.74 -7.96 -0.40
N GLU A 40 1.84 -7.80 -1.37
CA GLU A 40 1.79 -8.51 -2.64
C GLU A 40 1.25 -7.61 -3.74
N PRO A 41 1.56 -7.89 -5.03
CA PRO A 41 0.99 -7.16 -6.14
C PRO A 41 -0.53 -7.38 -6.22
N ASN A 42 -1.30 -6.33 -5.94
CA ASN A 42 -2.75 -6.33 -6.10
C ASN A 42 -3.18 -5.25 -7.12
N PRO A 43 -3.63 -5.61 -8.33
CA PRO A 43 -3.99 -4.65 -9.38
C PRO A 43 -5.13 -3.70 -8.98
N GLU A 44 -6.11 -4.15 -8.21
CA GLU A 44 -7.23 -3.31 -7.77
C GLU A 44 -6.76 -2.22 -6.82
N VAL A 45 -5.89 -2.57 -5.86
CA VAL A 45 -5.28 -1.62 -4.93
C VAL A 45 -4.38 -0.62 -5.66
N LEU A 46 -3.52 -1.10 -6.55
CA LEU A 46 -2.64 -0.23 -7.33
C LEU A 46 -3.42 0.74 -8.22
N LYS A 47 -4.54 0.29 -8.79
CA LYS A 47 -5.45 1.14 -9.57
C LYS A 47 -6.09 2.23 -8.70
N ALA A 48 -6.55 1.88 -7.49
CA ALA A 48 -7.12 2.85 -6.54
C ALA A 48 -6.09 3.85 -6.00
N PHE A 49 -4.81 3.47 -5.91
CA PHE A 49 -3.73 4.37 -5.51
C PHE A 49 -3.22 5.24 -6.66
N LYS A 50 -3.62 4.98 -7.90
CA LYS A 50 -3.19 5.78 -9.05
C LYS A 50 -3.65 7.23 -8.89
N GLY A 51 -2.70 8.16 -8.91
CA GLY A 51 -2.96 9.60 -8.80
C GLY A 51 -3.34 10.07 -7.40
N SER A 52 -3.20 9.22 -6.37
CA SER A 52 -3.62 9.54 -5.00
C SER A 52 -2.57 10.23 -4.14
N ASP A 53 -1.40 10.56 -4.69
CA ASP A 53 -0.18 11.10 -4.04
C ASP A 53 0.49 10.18 -3.00
N LEU A 54 0.01 8.93 -2.86
CA LEU A 54 0.59 7.94 -1.97
C LEU A 54 1.94 7.41 -2.49
N GLU A 55 2.96 7.43 -1.64
CA GLU A 55 4.18 6.64 -1.79
C GLU A 55 3.89 5.18 -1.38
N VAL A 56 4.11 4.26 -2.31
CA VAL A 56 3.76 2.84 -2.14
C VAL A 56 5.02 1.98 -2.05
N VAL A 57 5.14 1.24 -0.96
CA VAL A 57 6.08 0.10 -0.86
C VAL A 57 5.33 -1.16 -1.28
N LEU A 58 5.81 -1.82 -2.33
CA LEU A 58 5.26 -3.06 -2.85
C LEU A 58 6.12 -4.24 -2.44
N GLY A 59 5.54 -5.17 -1.67
CA GLY A 59 6.13 -6.47 -1.40
C GLY A 59 5.95 -7.43 -2.58
N VAL A 60 6.89 -8.36 -2.71
CA VAL A 60 6.77 -9.57 -3.53
C VAL A 60 6.55 -10.74 -2.57
N HIS A 61 5.76 -11.73 -2.97
CA HIS A 61 5.58 -12.91 -2.14
C HIS A 61 6.92 -13.60 -1.90
N ASN A 62 7.15 -14.05 -0.66
CA ASN A 62 8.36 -14.81 -0.33
C ASN A 62 8.52 -16.07 -1.20
N LEU A 63 7.40 -16.67 -1.64
CA LEU A 63 7.38 -17.85 -2.51
C LEU A 63 7.91 -17.55 -3.92
N ASP A 64 7.72 -16.32 -4.41
CA ASP A 64 8.14 -15.91 -5.75
C ASP A 64 9.62 -15.50 -5.79
N LEU A 65 10.26 -15.31 -4.64
CA LEU A 65 11.67 -14.90 -4.57
C LEU A 65 12.60 -15.90 -5.26
N GLN A 66 12.32 -17.20 -5.18
CA GLN A 66 13.15 -18.21 -5.87
C GLN A 66 13.08 -18.09 -7.40
N GLN A 67 11.96 -17.60 -7.94
CA GLN A 67 11.80 -17.39 -9.38
C GLN A 67 12.41 -16.06 -9.85
N ALA A 68 12.44 -15.05 -8.97
CA ALA A 68 12.94 -13.71 -9.30
C ALA A 68 14.48 -13.62 -9.46
N PHE A 69 15.23 -14.64 -9.03
CA PHE A 69 16.70 -14.69 -9.08
C PHE A 69 17.27 -15.77 -10.00
N ASN A 70 16.43 -16.44 -10.80
CA ASN A 70 16.83 -17.35 -11.87
C ASN A 70 16.61 -16.69 -13.24
#